data_AF-A0AAD7CGU8-F1
#
_entry.id   AF-A0AAD7CGU8-F1
#
_cell.length_a   1.000
_cell.length_b   1.000
_cell.length_c   1.000
_cell.angle_alpha   90.00
_cell.angle_beta   90.00
_cell.angle_gamma   90.00
#
_symmetry.space_group_name_H-M   'P 1'
#
loop_
_entity.id
_entity.type
_entity.pdbx_description
1 polymer ?
#
loop_
_entity_poly.entity_id
_entity_poly.type
_entity_poly.pdbx_seq_one_letter_code
_entity_poly.pdbx_strand_id
1 'polypeptide(L)'
;AVGPSLHACPAGFELIRRGQTISSAEAQYTAERREKVLPSAFKTYLNNVKHTGVKLPAYVEDILQSKERLPNVGISVSGGGYRAALFGAGVVNALDARNASSVQKGTGGLLQTATHLAGISGGSWFVTSLAQANLPTIQHLIFGDGRAQDYAGWLTDFNLFVASTDPAVQSVYAAEVLQELAVKAEHFPVSVGDVWGRTLARHFTNGTTLATFFANTSHGSGILFSDLINLPTFVSHQQPLPILVADLDSKHITGMVFPGPFAFIPLDSPLFEFNLFEMSCFDPVLAAHTPMKHLGTTNDSVCVTGFDEAMFLSGASSNLWNEFNATLAASTGNFSILLNETYPQPPAHRLDTCNVPNAFHGVAPDTFADSGETILALCDGGEDGQVSPLQPMLVKDRKIDVIIEIDNSDGVTGENYAGGSSLVATQERMKIFQSGLAAFPRVPTNASTFATEGLTTRPTFFGCTPSANDTGPLLVYIANGGPPRDGSAPLTNSSTGQMVYGEAELQGILQQTFVVATQGAAVGEKGEEEEDPEWGACLACAVVDRARARGGERRSGVCERCFGRYCCEG
;
A
#
# COMPACT_ATOMS: atom_id res chain seq x y z
N ALA A 1 -24.74 -0.07 -14.48
CA ALA A 1 -23.33 -0.41 -14.67
C ALA A 1 -22.69 0.57 -15.65
N VAL A 2 -21.58 1.19 -15.25
CA VAL A 2 -20.60 1.79 -16.17
C VAL A 2 -19.40 0.84 -16.14
N GLY A 3 -18.76 0.60 -17.28
CA GLY A 3 -17.66 -0.34 -17.38
C GLY A 3 -16.71 0.01 -18.52
N PRO A 4 -15.75 -0.87 -18.82
CA PRO A 4 -14.74 -0.60 -19.82
C PRO A 4 -15.36 -0.39 -21.20
N SER A 5 -14.73 0.45 -22.01
CA SER A 5 -15.18 0.74 -23.37
C SER A 5 -14.05 0.60 -24.38
N LEU A 6 -14.38 0.08 -25.56
CA LEU A 6 -13.45 -0.18 -26.65
C LEU A 6 -13.54 0.91 -27.71
N HIS A 7 -12.41 1.48 -28.08
CA HIS A 7 -12.31 2.53 -29.09
C HIS A 7 -11.08 2.33 -29.98
N ALA A 8 -10.99 3.04 -31.10
CA ALA A 8 -9.76 3.09 -31.86
C ALA A 8 -8.63 3.70 -31.00
N CYS A 9 -7.46 3.09 -31.03
CA CYS A 9 -6.30 3.64 -30.33
C CYS A 9 -5.91 5.02 -30.88
N PRO A 10 -5.43 5.95 -30.02
CA PRO A 10 -4.97 7.24 -30.48
C PRO A 10 -3.74 7.10 -31.40
N ALA A 11 -3.54 8.08 -32.27
CA ALA A 11 -2.38 8.08 -33.17
C ALA A 11 -1.07 8.12 -32.36
N GLY A 12 -0.14 7.21 -32.67
CA GLY A 12 1.14 7.09 -31.96
C GLY A 12 1.03 6.41 -30.58
N PHE A 13 -0.08 5.72 -30.30
CA PHE A 13 -0.21 4.88 -29.11
C PHE A 13 0.87 3.80 -29.09
N GLU A 14 1.46 3.60 -27.92
CA GLU A 14 2.41 2.54 -27.62
C GLU A 14 1.86 1.74 -26.44
N LEU A 15 1.47 0.49 -26.68
CA LEU A 15 0.95 -0.38 -25.62
C LEU A 15 2.01 -0.76 -24.60
N ILE A 16 3.24 -1.04 -25.05
CA ILE A 16 4.30 -1.59 -24.20
C ILE A 16 5.52 -0.68 -24.17
N ARG A 17 5.84 -0.19 -22.98
CA ARG A 17 7.15 0.40 -22.67
C ARG A 17 8.05 -0.66 -22.05
N ARG A 18 9.28 -0.83 -22.54
CA ARG A 18 10.26 -1.80 -22.01
C ARG A 18 11.30 -1.13 -21.09
N GLY A 19 11.83 -1.91 -20.17
CA GLY A 19 12.92 -1.53 -19.27
C GLY A 19 12.53 -1.59 -17.80
N GLN A 20 13.43 -1.13 -16.93
CA GLN A 20 13.23 -1.04 -15.47
C GLN A 20 13.24 0.41 -14.99
N THR A 21 13.01 1.36 -15.89
CA THR A 21 12.94 2.79 -15.58
C THR A 21 11.50 3.20 -15.32
N ILE A 22 11.29 4.24 -14.51
CA ILE A 22 9.96 4.84 -14.34
C ILE A 22 9.50 5.55 -15.63
N SER A 23 8.19 5.79 -15.74
CA SER A 23 7.65 6.54 -16.88
C SER A 23 8.08 8.01 -16.85
N SER A 24 8.05 8.67 -18.01
CA SER A 24 8.29 10.12 -18.06
C SER A 24 7.24 10.91 -17.27
N ALA A 25 6.01 10.41 -17.19
CA ALA A 25 4.92 11.04 -16.44
C ALA A 25 5.15 10.97 -14.92
N GLU A 26 5.59 9.81 -14.41
CA GLU A 26 5.99 9.64 -13.01
C GLU A 26 7.20 10.51 -12.67
N ALA A 27 8.23 10.51 -13.52
CA ALA A 27 9.41 11.34 -13.36
C ALA A 27 9.05 12.84 -13.32
N GLN A 28 8.13 13.28 -14.19
CA GLN A 28 7.66 14.66 -14.20
C GLN A 28 6.87 14.99 -12.93
N TYR A 29 5.90 14.16 -12.53
CA TYR A 29 5.08 14.39 -11.34
C TYR A 29 5.95 14.53 -10.07
N THR A 30 6.89 13.62 -9.89
CA THR A 30 7.78 13.61 -8.73
C THR A 30 8.77 14.78 -8.75
N ALA A 31 9.28 15.17 -9.92
CA ALA A 31 10.11 16.36 -10.07
C ALA A 31 9.36 17.66 -9.74
N GLU A 32 8.11 17.79 -10.21
CA GLU A 32 7.27 18.96 -9.92
C GLU A 32 6.89 19.05 -8.44
N ARG A 33 6.60 17.91 -7.80
CA ARG A 33 6.40 17.85 -6.34
C ARG A 33 7.66 18.29 -5.59
N ARG A 34 8.84 17.79 -6.00
CA ARG A 34 10.14 18.17 -5.42
C ARG A 34 10.44 19.65 -5.56
N GLU A 35 10.04 20.26 -6.67
CA GLU A 35 10.23 21.68 -6.94
C GLU A 35 9.25 22.56 -6.15
N LYS A 36 7.95 22.22 -6.19
CA LYS A 36 6.85 23.11 -5.78
C LYS A 36 6.40 22.89 -4.33
N VAL A 37 6.53 21.66 -3.79
CA VAL A 37 5.88 21.25 -2.54
C VAL A 37 6.89 20.87 -1.47
N LEU A 38 7.87 20.03 -1.79
CA LEU A 38 8.79 19.49 -0.77
C LEU A 38 9.54 20.56 0.05
N PRO A 39 10.03 21.69 -0.51
CA PRO A 39 10.75 22.68 0.27
C PRO A 39 9.94 23.27 1.44
N SER A 40 8.66 23.59 1.20
CA SER A 40 7.79 24.13 2.26
C SER A 40 7.31 23.03 3.21
N ALA A 41 7.07 21.81 2.71
CA ALA A 41 6.70 20.66 3.52
C ALA A 41 7.81 20.28 4.51
N PHE A 42 9.07 20.16 4.06
CA PHE A 42 10.20 19.85 4.94
C PHE A 42 10.50 20.98 5.92
N LYS A 43 10.33 22.25 5.53
CA LYS A 43 10.44 23.37 6.46
C LYS A 43 9.38 23.30 7.56
N THR A 44 8.14 22.94 7.21
CA THR A 44 7.05 22.74 8.17
C THR A 44 7.36 21.59 9.12
N TYR A 45 7.79 20.43 8.59
CA TYR A 45 8.20 19.29 9.39
C TYR A 45 9.36 19.63 10.34
N LEU A 46 10.42 20.27 9.84
CA LEU A 46 11.55 20.70 10.67
C LEU A 46 11.10 21.63 11.80
N ASN A 47 10.22 22.60 11.51
CA ASN A 47 9.69 23.48 12.54
C ASN A 47 8.96 22.65 13.61
N ASN A 48 8.09 21.72 13.23
CA ASN A 48 7.37 20.87 14.18
C ASN A 48 8.33 20.06 15.06
N VAL A 49 9.39 19.49 14.49
CA VAL A 49 10.44 18.80 15.26
C VAL A 49 11.11 19.76 16.25
N LYS A 50 11.46 20.99 15.84
CA LYS A 50 12.10 21.99 16.72
C LYS A 50 11.18 22.45 17.87
N HIS A 51 9.86 22.44 17.69
CA HIS A 51 8.91 22.78 18.75
C HIS A 51 8.92 21.79 19.91
N THR A 52 9.43 20.56 19.72
CA THR A 52 9.63 19.59 20.82
C THR A 52 10.70 20.03 21.83
N GLY A 53 11.55 20.99 21.47
CA GLY A 53 12.65 21.47 22.30
C GLY A 53 13.94 20.63 22.21
N VAL A 54 13.93 19.52 21.47
CA VAL A 54 15.12 18.69 21.24
C VAL A 54 16.07 19.40 20.26
N LYS A 55 17.33 19.58 20.66
CA LYS A 55 18.35 20.25 19.84
C LYS A 55 18.85 19.32 18.73
N LEU A 56 18.53 19.66 17.48
CA LEU A 56 19.02 18.95 16.30
C LEU A 56 20.47 19.36 15.96
N PRO A 57 21.29 18.45 15.39
CA PRO A 57 22.56 18.83 14.77
C PRO A 57 22.34 19.79 13.60
N ALA A 58 23.28 20.71 13.38
CA ALA A 58 23.20 21.71 12.31
C ALA A 58 22.92 21.10 10.93
N TYR A 59 23.55 19.98 10.61
CA TYR A 59 23.36 19.32 9.32
C TYR A 59 21.93 18.83 9.07
N VAL A 60 21.17 18.49 10.12
CA VAL A 60 19.76 18.08 9.97
C VAL A 60 18.94 19.28 9.52
N GLU A 61 19.16 20.44 10.16
CA GLU A 61 18.50 21.68 9.78
C GLU A 61 18.89 22.11 8.37
N ASP A 62 20.18 22.05 8.04
CA ASP A 62 20.72 22.42 6.72
C ASP A 62 20.14 21.54 5.60
N ILE A 63 20.06 20.23 5.81
CA ILE A 63 19.49 19.29 4.82
C ILE A 63 18.01 19.58 4.60
N LEU A 64 17.23 19.73 5.67
CA LEU A 64 15.78 19.92 5.57
C LEU A 64 15.37 21.31 5.05
N GLN A 65 16.31 22.25 5.01
CA GLN A 65 16.10 23.58 4.43
C GLN A 65 16.72 23.74 3.03
N SER A 66 17.67 22.88 2.65
CA SER A 66 18.32 22.92 1.34
C SER A 66 17.56 22.08 0.33
N LYS A 67 16.98 22.76 -0.66
CA LYS A 67 16.22 22.17 -1.77
C LYS A 67 17.01 21.07 -2.52
N GLU A 68 18.31 21.26 -2.67
CA GLU A 68 19.24 20.37 -3.36
C GLU A 68 19.55 19.10 -2.54
N ARG A 69 19.40 19.18 -1.21
CA ARG A 69 19.73 18.10 -0.28
C ARG A 69 18.51 17.35 0.25
N LEU A 70 17.29 17.82 -0.03
CA LEU A 70 16.05 17.20 0.46
C LEU A 70 16.02 15.70 0.15
N PRO A 71 15.72 14.84 1.13
CA PRO A 71 15.61 13.40 0.91
C PRO A 71 14.31 13.05 0.18
N ASN A 72 14.31 11.93 -0.56
CA ASN A 72 13.08 11.32 -1.05
C ASN A 72 12.52 10.35 0.00
N VAL A 73 11.34 10.66 0.53
CA VAL A 73 10.64 9.82 1.53
C VAL A 73 9.62 8.95 0.81
N GLY A 74 9.64 7.64 1.07
CA GLY A 74 8.58 6.70 0.70
C GLY A 74 7.81 6.26 1.94
N ILE A 75 6.51 6.03 1.81
CA ILE A 75 5.68 5.39 2.85
C ILE A 75 5.11 4.10 2.25
N SER A 76 5.17 3.02 3.03
CA SER A 76 4.67 1.70 2.64
C SER A 76 3.71 1.20 3.72
N VAL A 77 2.54 0.72 3.30
CA VAL A 77 1.46 0.26 4.18
C VAL A 77 1.17 -1.21 3.87
N SER A 78 1.36 -2.06 4.88
CA SER A 78 1.22 -3.50 4.74
C SER A 78 -0.21 -3.96 4.46
N GLY A 79 -0.32 -5.25 4.13
CA GLY A 79 -1.58 -5.97 4.05
C GLY A 79 -2.13 -6.46 5.38
N GLY A 80 -3.33 -7.05 5.34
CA GLY A 80 -4.08 -7.50 6.52
C GLY A 80 -5.50 -6.94 6.61
N GLY A 81 -6.22 -6.78 5.49
CA GLY A 81 -7.62 -6.34 5.47
C GLY A 81 -7.91 -5.03 6.23
N TYR A 82 -9.06 -4.96 6.91
CA TYR A 82 -9.49 -3.73 7.60
C TYR A 82 -8.53 -3.28 8.70
N ARG A 83 -7.97 -4.22 9.48
CA ARG A 83 -7.00 -3.87 10.53
C ARG A 83 -5.79 -3.14 9.95
N ALA A 84 -5.29 -3.57 8.80
CA ALA A 84 -4.15 -2.94 8.14
C ALA A 84 -4.53 -1.58 7.53
N ALA A 85 -5.73 -1.47 6.94
CA ALA A 85 -6.25 -0.18 6.48
C ALA A 85 -6.33 0.85 7.62
N LEU A 86 -6.88 0.45 8.77
CA LEU A 86 -7.04 1.31 9.95
C LEU A 86 -5.72 1.65 10.63
N PHE A 87 -4.81 0.67 10.77
CA PHE A 87 -3.49 0.91 11.32
C PHE A 87 -2.66 1.81 10.39
N GLY A 88 -2.66 1.55 9.07
CA GLY A 88 -2.08 2.43 8.07
C GLY A 88 -2.58 3.87 8.18
N ALA A 89 -3.90 4.04 8.25
CA ALA A 89 -4.54 5.33 8.42
C ALA A 89 -4.11 6.01 9.74
N GLY A 90 -4.10 5.29 10.86
CA GLY A 90 -3.70 5.81 12.16
C GLY A 90 -2.24 6.26 12.22
N VAL A 91 -1.31 5.51 11.61
CA VAL A 91 0.10 5.92 11.54
C VAL A 91 0.25 7.12 10.62
N VAL A 92 -0.40 7.14 9.45
CA VAL A 92 -0.37 8.31 8.56
C VAL A 92 -0.98 9.55 9.22
N ASN A 93 -2.01 9.39 10.06
CA ASN A 93 -2.57 10.46 10.87
C ASN A 93 -1.54 11.06 11.85
N ALA A 94 -0.67 10.22 12.42
CA ALA A 94 0.45 10.65 13.27
C ALA A 94 1.58 11.36 12.48
N LEU A 95 1.63 11.19 11.15
CA LEU A 95 2.59 11.86 10.27
C LEU A 95 2.03 13.13 9.60
N ASP A 96 0.75 13.44 9.77
CA ASP A 96 0.06 14.54 9.10
C ASP A 96 0.27 15.89 9.82
N ALA A 97 0.76 16.91 9.11
CA ALA A 97 0.91 18.27 9.66
C ALA A 97 -0.42 18.95 10.03
N ARG A 98 -1.56 18.45 9.53
CA ARG A 98 -2.90 18.98 9.83
C ARG A 98 -3.44 18.47 11.16
N ASN A 99 -2.79 17.48 11.78
CA ASN A 99 -3.13 16.98 13.10
C ASN A 99 -2.28 17.68 14.17
N ALA A 100 -2.95 18.44 15.04
CA ALA A 100 -2.28 19.20 16.11
C ALA A 100 -1.50 18.30 17.09
N SER A 101 -1.99 17.10 17.39
CA SER A 101 -1.29 16.15 18.26
C SER A 101 -0.01 15.64 17.59
N SER A 102 -0.03 15.39 16.29
CA SER A 102 1.16 15.01 15.50
C SER A 102 2.21 16.12 15.50
N VAL A 103 1.78 17.38 15.38
CA VAL A 103 2.65 18.55 15.46
C VAL A 103 3.32 18.63 16.85
N GLN A 104 2.57 18.40 17.93
CA GLN A 104 3.11 18.41 19.29
C GLN A 104 4.14 17.30 19.54
N LYS A 105 3.94 16.11 18.97
CA LYS A 105 4.89 14.98 19.05
C LYS A 105 6.11 15.14 18.10
N GLY A 106 6.12 16.15 17.24
CA GLY A 106 7.22 16.40 16.28
C GLY A 106 7.25 15.43 15.09
N THR A 107 6.21 14.62 14.89
CA THR A 107 6.09 13.68 13.76
C THR A 107 5.25 14.26 12.60
N GLY A 108 4.39 15.24 12.89
CA GLY A 108 3.52 15.88 11.92
C GLY A 108 4.27 16.61 10.81
N GLY A 109 3.90 16.34 9.56
CA GLY A 109 4.49 16.93 8.35
C GLY A 109 5.14 15.91 7.42
N LEU A 110 5.46 14.72 7.91
CA LEU A 110 6.10 13.68 7.10
C LEU A 110 5.23 13.18 5.95
N LEU A 111 3.90 13.08 6.14
CA LEU A 111 2.98 12.77 5.03
C LEU A 111 3.15 13.77 3.87
N GLN A 112 3.23 15.07 4.18
CA GLN A 112 3.41 16.12 3.18
C GLN A 112 4.80 16.08 2.51
N THR A 113 5.79 15.44 3.13
CA THR A 113 7.13 15.25 2.54
C THR A 113 7.26 13.99 1.70
N ALA A 114 6.34 13.03 1.84
CA ALA A 114 6.39 11.77 1.11
C ALA A 114 6.29 11.99 -0.39
N THR A 115 7.14 11.31 -1.16
CA THR A 115 7.11 11.30 -2.63
C THR A 115 6.17 10.22 -3.16
N HIS A 116 6.13 9.08 -2.48
CA HIS A 116 5.35 7.90 -2.83
C HIS A 116 4.65 7.33 -1.60
N LEU A 117 3.48 6.74 -1.82
CA LEU A 117 2.69 6.03 -0.82
C LEU A 117 2.24 4.70 -1.42
N ALA A 118 2.88 3.60 -1.03
CA ALA A 118 2.54 2.27 -1.48
C ALA A 118 1.60 1.55 -0.49
N GLY A 119 0.67 0.78 -1.02
CA GLY A 119 -0.23 -0.06 -0.24
C GLY A 119 -0.43 -1.42 -0.91
N ILE A 120 -0.64 -2.45 -0.08
CA ILE A 120 -0.93 -3.81 -0.52
C ILE A 120 -2.10 -4.35 0.31
N SER A 121 -2.92 -5.23 -0.27
CA SER A 121 -4.07 -5.81 0.43
C SER A 121 -4.92 -4.74 1.13
N GLY A 122 -5.21 -4.87 2.42
CA GLY A 122 -5.85 -3.84 3.25
C GLY A 122 -5.21 -2.45 3.19
N GLY A 123 -3.88 -2.37 3.13
CA GLY A 123 -3.16 -1.11 2.91
C GLY A 123 -3.50 -0.46 1.57
N SER A 124 -3.77 -1.26 0.52
CA SER A 124 -4.22 -0.76 -0.78
C SER A 124 -5.59 -0.09 -0.68
N TRP A 125 -6.49 -0.56 0.20
CA TRP A 125 -7.81 0.04 0.40
C TRP A 125 -7.69 1.44 0.97
N PHE A 126 -6.83 1.60 1.99
CA PHE A 126 -6.52 2.89 2.58
C PHE A 126 -5.88 3.85 1.58
N VAL A 127 -4.83 3.41 0.86
CA VAL A 127 -4.12 4.26 -0.12
C VAL A 127 -5.05 4.73 -1.22
N THR A 128 -5.85 3.83 -1.81
CA THR A 128 -6.82 4.19 -2.83
C THR A 128 -7.89 5.12 -2.28
N SER A 129 -8.44 4.83 -1.09
CA SER A 129 -9.46 5.67 -0.44
C SER A 129 -8.98 7.09 -0.19
N LEU A 130 -7.76 7.25 0.36
CA LEU A 130 -7.15 8.55 0.61
C LEU A 130 -6.91 9.33 -0.70
N ALA A 131 -6.41 8.64 -1.73
CA ALA A 131 -6.10 9.25 -3.00
C ALA A 131 -7.35 9.79 -3.71
N GLN A 132 -8.37 8.93 -3.86
CA GLN A 132 -9.63 9.26 -4.53
C GLN A 132 -10.48 10.28 -3.76
N ALA A 133 -10.30 10.35 -2.43
CA ALA A 133 -10.97 11.34 -1.58
C ALA A 133 -10.36 12.75 -1.68
N ASN A 134 -9.34 12.96 -2.52
CA ASN A 134 -8.63 14.23 -2.68
C ASN A 134 -7.88 14.64 -1.39
N LEU A 135 -7.25 13.67 -0.70
CA LEU A 135 -6.38 13.86 0.47
C LEU A 135 -7.02 14.66 1.63
N PRO A 136 -8.15 14.21 2.20
CA PRO A 136 -8.70 14.79 3.43
C PRO A 136 -7.79 14.52 4.64
N THR A 137 -8.14 15.01 5.83
CA THR A 137 -7.53 14.50 7.07
C THR A 137 -8.00 13.06 7.31
N ILE A 138 -7.22 12.25 8.03
CA ILE A 138 -7.58 10.84 8.26
C ILE A 138 -8.88 10.69 9.05
N GLN A 139 -9.08 11.55 10.04
CA GLN A 139 -10.34 11.61 10.79
C GLN A 139 -11.52 11.88 9.87
N HIS A 140 -11.39 12.85 8.96
CA HIS A 140 -12.44 13.12 7.99
C HIS A 140 -12.62 11.92 7.05
N LEU A 141 -11.54 11.36 6.47
CA LEU A 141 -11.60 10.19 5.57
C LEU A 141 -12.45 9.04 6.13
N ILE A 142 -12.24 8.69 7.40
CA ILE A 142 -12.86 7.52 8.03
C ILE A 142 -14.29 7.82 8.48
N PHE A 143 -14.55 8.96 9.12
CA PHE A 143 -15.86 9.22 9.74
C PHE A 143 -16.81 10.03 8.86
N GLY A 144 -16.29 10.74 7.86
CA GLY A 144 -17.06 11.69 7.07
C GLY A 144 -17.63 12.85 7.90
N ASP A 145 -18.46 13.66 7.27
CA ASP A 145 -19.27 14.72 7.86
C ASP A 145 -20.78 14.44 7.71
N GLY A 146 -21.12 13.26 7.19
CA GLY A 146 -22.48 12.76 6.98
C GLY A 146 -23.22 13.39 5.79
N ARG A 147 -22.56 14.19 4.95
CA ARG A 147 -23.19 14.82 3.78
C ARG A 147 -23.04 13.95 2.54
N ALA A 148 -24.06 13.96 1.68
CA ALA A 148 -24.06 13.19 0.43
C ALA A 148 -22.98 13.63 -0.58
N GLN A 149 -22.38 14.82 -0.40
CA GLN A 149 -21.30 15.37 -1.22
C GLN A 149 -19.93 15.09 -0.61
N ASP A 150 -19.90 14.40 0.53
CA ASP A 150 -18.67 14.19 1.28
C ASP A 150 -17.84 13.06 0.66
N TYR A 151 -16.55 13.32 0.57
CA TYR A 151 -15.58 12.45 -0.09
C TYR A 151 -15.02 11.41 0.89
N ALA A 152 -15.79 11.05 1.91
CA ALA A 152 -15.33 10.37 3.11
C ALA A 152 -16.46 9.66 3.88
N GLY A 153 -16.09 8.80 4.84
CA GLY A 153 -17.01 7.98 5.62
C GLY A 153 -16.92 6.52 5.22
N TRP A 154 -15.98 5.80 5.83
CA TRP A 154 -15.85 4.36 5.63
C TRP A 154 -17.07 3.64 6.22
N LEU A 155 -17.66 2.73 5.45
CA LEU A 155 -18.89 2.04 5.86
C LEU A 155 -18.59 0.72 6.57
N THR A 156 -17.80 0.80 7.65
CA THR A 156 -17.29 -0.37 8.38
C THR A 156 -18.33 -1.08 9.22
N ASP A 157 -19.53 -0.51 9.38
CA ASP A 157 -20.65 -1.15 10.09
C ASP A 157 -21.31 -2.27 9.24
N PHE A 158 -21.04 -2.29 7.93
CA PHE A 158 -21.47 -3.36 7.04
C PHE A 158 -20.34 -4.37 6.83
N ASN A 159 -20.71 -5.62 6.58
CA ASN A 159 -19.77 -6.63 6.12
C ASN A 159 -19.62 -6.53 4.59
N LEU A 160 -18.38 -6.65 4.08
CA LEU A 160 -18.09 -6.52 2.65
C LEU A 160 -18.85 -7.52 1.76
N PHE A 161 -19.10 -8.75 2.23
CA PHE A 161 -19.82 -9.77 1.46
C PHE A 161 -21.23 -10.05 1.97
N VAL A 162 -21.38 -10.20 3.28
CA VAL A 162 -22.67 -10.52 3.92
C VAL A 162 -23.25 -9.23 4.49
N ALA A 163 -23.61 -8.31 3.59
CA ALA A 163 -24.11 -6.99 3.93
C ALA A 163 -25.36 -7.00 4.83
N SER A 164 -26.16 -8.07 4.82
CA SER A 164 -27.33 -8.23 5.68
C SER A 164 -27.50 -9.66 6.16
N THR A 165 -28.01 -9.82 7.39
CA THR A 165 -28.46 -11.11 7.93
C THR A 165 -29.86 -11.50 7.45
N ASP A 166 -30.61 -10.57 6.85
CA ASP A 166 -31.87 -10.85 6.15
C ASP A 166 -31.57 -11.46 4.77
N PRO A 167 -31.94 -12.73 4.52
CA PRO A 167 -31.64 -13.40 3.26
C PRO A 167 -32.22 -12.72 2.02
N ALA A 168 -33.38 -12.05 2.15
CA ALA A 168 -34.01 -11.35 1.02
C ALA A 168 -33.20 -10.10 0.66
N VAL A 169 -32.80 -9.32 1.66
CA VAL A 169 -31.95 -8.12 1.46
C VAL A 169 -30.59 -8.53 0.91
N GLN A 170 -29.98 -9.59 1.46
CA GLN A 170 -28.69 -10.10 0.99
C GLN A 170 -28.75 -10.58 -0.47
N SER A 171 -29.85 -11.24 -0.86
CA SER A 171 -30.04 -11.71 -2.25
C SER A 171 -30.16 -10.54 -3.23
N VAL A 172 -30.88 -9.48 -2.86
CA VAL A 172 -30.97 -8.25 -3.67
C VAL A 172 -29.60 -7.58 -3.78
N TYR A 173 -28.89 -7.42 -2.66
CA TYR A 173 -27.54 -6.87 -2.65
C TYR A 173 -26.59 -7.63 -3.58
N ALA A 174 -26.56 -8.97 -3.49
CA ALA A 174 -25.72 -9.79 -4.35
C ALA A 174 -26.08 -9.63 -5.84
N ALA A 175 -27.37 -9.60 -6.19
CA ALA A 175 -27.83 -9.37 -7.55
C ALA A 175 -27.44 -7.98 -8.07
N GLU A 176 -27.51 -6.95 -7.25
CA GLU A 176 -27.09 -5.59 -7.60
C GLU A 176 -25.58 -5.51 -7.86
N VAL A 177 -24.76 -6.10 -6.98
CA VAL A 177 -23.29 -6.15 -7.17
C VAL A 177 -22.93 -6.86 -8.48
N LEU A 178 -23.60 -7.97 -8.80
CA LEU A 178 -23.39 -8.65 -10.09
C LEU A 178 -23.83 -7.78 -11.27
N GLN A 179 -24.98 -7.11 -11.15
CA GLN A 179 -25.49 -6.21 -12.19
C GLN A 179 -24.56 -5.03 -12.48
N GLU A 180 -23.74 -4.59 -11.52
CA GLU A 180 -22.68 -3.58 -11.72
C GLU A 180 -21.58 -4.06 -12.68
N LEU A 181 -21.34 -5.36 -12.78
CA LEU A 181 -20.31 -5.96 -13.64
C LEU A 181 -20.77 -6.19 -15.09
N ALA A 182 -22.06 -6.00 -15.39
CA ALA A 182 -22.67 -6.38 -16.66
C ALA A 182 -21.92 -5.84 -17.89
N VAL A 183 -21.51 -4.57 -17.87
CA VAL A 183 -20.79 -3.95 -19.01
C VAL A 183 -19.41 -4.56 -19.21
N LYS A 184 -18.68 -4.87 -18.13
CA LYS A 184 -17.39 -5.55 -18.22
C LYS A 184 -17.55 -6.97 -18.78
N ALA A 185 -18.57 -7.70 -18.32
CA ALA A 185 -18.85 -9.07 -18.71
C ALA A 185 -19.22 -9.23 -20.21
N GLU A 186 -19.59 -8.16 -20.92
CA GLU A 186 -19.85 -8.22 -22.37
C GLU A 186 -18.59 -8.46 -23.20
N HIS A 187 -17.41 -8.07 -22.70
CA HIS A 187 -16.18 -8.02 -23.48
C HIS A 187 -14.94 -8.59 -22.76
N PHE A 188 -14.99 -8.71 -21.43
CA PHE A 188 -13.85 -9.09 -20.61
C PHE A 188 -14.23 -10.19 -19.61
N PRO A 189 -13.26 -11.01 -19.17
CA PRO A 189 -13.50 -11.97 -18.11
C PRO A 189 -13.92 -11.24 -16.82
N VAL A 190 -14.86 -11.84 -16.11
CA VAL A 190 -15.24 -11.43 -14.76
C VAL A 190 -15.03 -12.59 -13.80
N SER A 191 -14.65 -12.26 -12.57
CA SER A 191 -14.20 -13.17 -11.52
C SER A 191 -14.72 -12.72 -10.15
N VAL A 192 -14.48 -13.52 -9.11
CA VAL A 192 -14.77 -13.08 -7.73
C VAL A 192 -13.98 -11.82 -7.37
N GLY A 193 -12.81 -11.60 -7.98
CA GLY A 193 -12.03 -10.39 -7.82
C GLY A 193 -12.76 -9.12 -8.29
N ASP A 194 -13.59 -9.23 -9.34
CA ASP A 194 -14.44 -8.13 -9.80
C ASP A 194 -15.55 -7.82 -8.78
N VAL A 195 -16.21 -8.85 -8.27
CA VAL A 195 -17.20 -8.71 -7.20
C VAL A 195 -16.57 -8.05 -5.98
N TRP A 196 -15.39 -8.53 -5.58
CA TRP A 196 -14.63 -8.00 -4.45
C TRP A 196 -14.28 -6.52 -4.63
N GLY A 197 -13.83 -6.12 -5.81
CA GLY A 197 -13.58 -4.72 -6.12
C GLY A 197 -14.83 -3.84 -5.98
N ARG A 198 -16.00 -4.34 -6.39
CA ARG A 198 -17.28 -3.62 -6.26
C ARG A 198 -17.77 -3.52 -4.82
N THR A 199 -17.58 -4.56 -4.01
CA THR A 199 -17.91 -4.47 -2.58
C THR A 199 -16.96 -3.54 -1.84
N LEU A 200 -15.66 -3.55 -2.16
CA LEU A 200 -14.69 -2.56 -1.65
C LEU A 200 -15.07 -1.12 -2.05
N ALA A 201 -15.52 -0.90 -3.29
CA ALA A 201 -15.99 0.41 -3.76
C ALA A 201 -17.11 0.98 -2.87
N ARG A 202 -18.05 0.14 -2.43
CA ARG A 202 -19.13 0.57 -1.53
C ARG A 202 -18.62 1.06 -0.18
N HIS A 203 -17.48 0.58 0.30
CA HIS A 203 -16.96 0.90 1.62
C HIS A 203 -15.94 2.03 1.63
N PHE A 204 -15.12 2.14 0.58
CA PHE A 204 -13.91 2.96 0.60
C PHE A 204 -13.89 4.10 -0.42
N THR A 205 -14.90 4.17 -1.30
CA THR A 205 -14.96 5.21 -2.35
C THR A 205 -16.19 6.07 -2.25
N ASN A 206 -16.13 7.21 -2.93
CA ASN A 206 -17.24 8.15 -2.98
C ASN A 206 -18.44 7.56 -3.74
N GLY A 207 -19.63 8.05 -3.42
CA GLY A 207 -20.87 7.64 -4.08
C GLY A 207 -21.64 6.55 -3.34
N THR A 208 -21.16 6.12 -2.17
CA THR A 208 -21.95 5.33 -1.21
C THR A 208 -21.98 6.02 0.14
N THR A 209 -23.15 6.03 0.78
CA THR A 209 -23.35 6.51 2.15
C THR A 209 -24.09 5.44 2.94
N LEU A 210 -24.16 5.56 4.27
CA LEU A 210 -25.00 4.68 5.10
C LEU A 210 -26.46 4.62 4.60
N ALA A 211 -27.02 5.75 4.17
CA ALA A 211 -28.40 5.83 3.69
C ALA A 211 -28.60 5.21 2.29
N THR A 212 -27.55 5.18 1.48
CA THR A 212 -27.61 4.70 0.09
C THR A 212 -26.94 3.34 -0.09
N PHE A 213 -26.45 2.69 0.96
CA PHE A 213 -25.69 1.44 0.86
C PHE A 213 -26.42 0.34 0.09
N PHE A 214 -27.73 0.22 0.26
CA PHE A 214 -28.61 -0.73 -0.46
C PHE A 214 -29.45 -0.08 -1.55
N ALA A 215 -29.20 1.19 -1.89
CA ALA A 215 -29.92 1.89 -2.95
C ALA A 215 -29.14 1.78 -4.25
N ASN A 216 -29.82 1.61 -5.38
CA ASN A 216 -29.19 1.56 -6.70
C ASN A 216 -28.57 2.92 -7.10
N THR A 217 -27.34 3.17 -6.66
CA THR A 217 -26.54 4.38 -6.90
C THR A 217 -25.21 4.02 -7.56
N SER A 218 -24.30 5.00 -7.74
CA SER A 218 -23.05 4.75 -8.47
C SER A 218 -22.10 3.82 -7.73
N HIS A 219 -22.06 3.84 -6.40
CA HIS A 219 -21.16 3.00 -5.59
C HIS A 219 -19.71 3.01 -6.08
N GLY A 220 -19.11 4.19 -6.26
CA GLY A 220 -17.75 4.33 -6.80
C GLY A 220 -17.60 4.07 -8.30
N SER A 221 -18.67 3.71 -9.01
CA SER A 221 -18.63 3.52 -10.46
C SER A 221 -18.19 4.80 -11.17
N GLY A 222 -17.22 4.65 -12.06
CA GLY A 222 -16.60 5.77 -12.79
C GLY A 222 -15.41 6.43 -12.08
N ILE A 223 -15.03 5.97 -10.88
CA ILE A 223 -13.78 6.39 -10.24
C ILE A 223 -12.65 5.55 -10.83
N LEU A 224 -11.95 6.10 -11.82
CA LEU A 224 -10.83 5.47 -12.49
C LEU A 224 -9.51 5.88 -11.84
N PHE A 225 -8.62 4.93 -11.63
CA PHE A 225 -7.34 5.18 -10.99
C PHE A 225 -6.47 6.14 -11.81
N SER A 226 -6.43 5.98 -13.14
CA SER A 226 -5.71 6.89 -14.03
C SER A 226 -6.27 8.32 -14.06
N ASP A 227 -7.57 8.51 -13.78
CA ASP A 227 -8.18 9.83 -13.78
C ASP A 227 -7.97 10.61 -12.47
N LEU A 228 -7.48 9.95 -11.41
CA LEU A 228 -7.20 10.61 -10.13
C LEU A 228 -6.16 11.73 -10.26
N ILE A 229 -5.28 11.67 -11.27
CA ILE A 229 -4.31 12.73 -11.57
C ILE A 229 -4.97 14.11 -11.78
N ASN A 230 -6.26 14.13 -12.15
CA ASN A 230 -7.04 15.34 -12.38
C ASN A 230 -7.63 15.94 -11.09
N LEU A 231 -7.51 15.25 -9.94
CA LEU A 231 -7.97 15.80 -8.66
C LEU A 231 -7.15 17.02 -8.27
N PRO A 232 -7.75 18.04 -7.61
CA PRO A 232 -7.06 19.28 -7.26
C PRO A 232 -5.73 19.08 -6.51
N THR A 233 -5.66 18.11 -5.61
CA THR A 233 -4.44 17.83 -4.83
C THR A 233 -3.37 17.10 -5.64
N PHE A 234 -3.71 16.35 -6.69
CA PHE A 234 -2.72 15.81 -7.64
C PHE A 234 -2.26 16.88 -8.63
N VAL A 235 -3.17 17.69 -9.17
CA VAL A 235 -2.83 18.83 -10.06
C VAL A 235 -1.89 19.83 -9.37
N SER A 236 -2.06 20.04 -8.06
CA SER A 236 -1.17 20.88 -7.25
C SER A 236 0.01 20.13 -6.61
N HIS A 237 0.20 18.86 -6.97
CA HIS A 237 1.25 17.94 -6.51
C HIS A 237 1.33 17.79 -4.99
N GLN A 238 0.21 17.97 -4.28
CA GLN A 238 0.11 17.88 -2.81
C GLN A 238 0.04 16.44 -2.31
N GLN A 239 -0.45 15.50 -3.12
CA GLN A 239 -0.44 14.09 -2.76
C GLN A 239 0.91 13.41 -3.05
N PRO A 240 1.41 12.49 -2.20
CA PRO A 240 2.38 11.50 -2.66
C PRO A 240 1.77 10.66 -3.80
N LEU A 241 2.60 10.14 -4.70
CA LEU A 241 2.12 9.26 -5.78
C LEU A 241 1.66 7.92 -5.16
N PRO A 242 0.38 7.51 -5.32
CA PRO A 242 -0.09 6.23 -4.82
C PRO A 242 0.42 5.08 -5.69
N ILE A 243 0.79 3.98 -5.05
CA ILE A 243 1.19 2.74 -5.71
C ILE A 243 0.46 1.58 -5.04
N LEU A 244 -0.16 0.70 -5.83
CA LEU A 244 -0.76 -0.55 -5.36
C LEU A 244 0.04 -1.73 -5.91
N VAL A 245 0.06 -2.86 -5.21
CA VAL A 245 0.87 -4.04 -5.60
C VAL A 245 0.00 -5.30 -5.66
N ALA A 246 0.19 -6.11 -6.69
CA ALA A 246 -0.45 -7.41 -6.85
C ALA A 246 0.55 -8.45 -7.38
N ASP A 247 0.34 -9.70 -7.00
CA ASP A 247 1.15 -10.83 -7.45
C ASP A 247 0.53 -11.50 -8.68
N LEU A 248 1.39 -12.03 -9.55
CA LEU A 248 0.98 -12.92 -10.62
C LEU A 248 0.84 -14.36 -10.08
N ASP A 249 -0.38 -14.90 -10.16
CA ASP A 249 -0.67 -16.30 -9.84
C ASP A 249 -0.66 -17.15 -11.11
N SER A 250 0.54 -17.57 -11.52
CA SER A 250 0.77 -18.38 -12.71
C SER A 250 1.06 -19.84 -12.37
N LYS A 251 0.31 -20.75 -13.02
CA LYS A 251 0.56 -22.20 -13.01
C LYS A 251 1.92 -22.61 -13.61
N HIS A 252 2.57 -21.71 -14.35
CA HIS A 252 3.86 -21.96 -15.01
C HIS A 252 5.05 -21.64 -14.11
N ILE A 253 4.81 -21.06 -12.93
CA ILE A 253 5.85 -20.70 -11.97
C ILE A 253 5.80 -21.69 -10.81
N THR A 254 6.90 -22.40 -10.60
CA THR A 254 7.01 -23.47 -9.58
C THR A 254 8.21 -23.26 -8.67
N GLY A 255 8.61 -22.01 -8.47
CA GLY A 255 9.73 -21.67 -7.59
C GLY A 255 9.41 -21.86 -6.11
N MET A 256 10.25 -21.28 -5.26
CA MET A 256 10.12 -21.42 -3.82
C MET A 256 9.02 -20.51 -3.28
N VAL A 257 8.00 -21.09 -2.64
CA VAL A 257 7.03 -20.36 -1.81
C VAL A 257 7.66 -20.07 -0.45
N PHE A 258 7.58 -18.82 0.01
CA PHE A 258 8.13 -18.42 1.30
C PHE A 258 7.38 -19.11 2.45
N PRO A 259 8.07 -19.61 3.50
CA PRO A 259 7.40 -20.23 4.62
C PRO A 259 6.67 -19.18 5.48
N GLY A 260 5.35 -19.21 5.47
CA GLY A 260 4.52 -18.33 6.30
C GLY A 260 3.03 -18.66 6.18
N PRO A 261 2.20 -18.15 7.10
CA PRO A 261 0.75 -18.15 6.91
C PRO A 261 0.43 -17.26 5.70
N PHE A 262 -0.52 -17.68 4.87
CA PHE A 262 -1.00 -16.91 3.70
C PHE A 262 0.04 -16.69 2.59
N ALA A 263 1.14 -17.44 2.57
CA ALA A 263 2.10 -17.44 1.47
C ALA A 263 1.82 -18.62 0.53
N PHE A 264 1.30 -18.33 -0.67
CA PHE A 264 0.91 -19.31 -1.68
C PHE A 264 1.57 -19.08 -3.04
N ILE A 265 2.16 -17.90 -3.24
CA ILE A 265 2.81 -17.50 -4.48
C ILE A 265 4.33 -17.69 -4.35
N PRO A 266 5.02 -18.23 -5.38
CA PRO A 266 6.48 -18.30 -5.39
C PRO A 266 7.15 -16.92 -5.36
N LEU A 267 8.29 -16.79 -4.64
CA LEU A 267 9.07 -15.55 -4.59
C LEU A 267 9.68 -15.12 -5.94
N ASP A 268 9.68 -16.00 -6.94
CA ASP A 268 10.09 -15.71 -8.31
C ASP A 268 8.90 -15.38 -9.23
N SER A 269 7.69 -15.28 -8.70
CA SER A 269 6.54 -14.74 -9.43
C SER A 269 6.71 -13.25 -9.68
N PRO A 270 6.47 -12.74 -10.90
CA PRO A 270 6.50 -11.32 -11.22
C PRO A 270 5.53 -10.51 -10.33
N LEU A 271 6.05 -9.44 -9.75
CA LEU A 271 5.29 -8.45 -9.00
C LEU A 271 4.81 -7.36 -9.96
N PHE A 272 3.51 -7.08 -9.95
CA PHE A 272 2.93 -5.96 -10.66
C PHE A 272 2.63 -4.82 -9.69
N GLU A 273 3.04 -3.61 -10.07
CA GLU A 273 2.61 -2.40 -9.39
C GLU A 273 1.72 -1.54 -10.29
N PHE A 274 0.77 -0.85 -9.67
CA PHE A 274 -0.19 0.03 -10.29
C PHE A 274 0.02 1.44 -9.75
N ASN A 275 0.35 2.39 -10.63
CA ASN A 275 0.32 3.81 -10.30
C ASN A 275 -0.64 4.56 -11.24
N LEU A 276 -0.76 5.88 -11.08
CA LEU A 276 -1.71 6.69 -11.87
C LEU A 276 -1.42 6.68 -13.38
N PHE A 277 -0.22 6.26 -13.80
CA PHE A 277 0.25 6.37 -15.17
C PHE A 277 0.36 5.02 -15.86
N GLU A 278 0.83 3.99 -15.16
CA GLU A 278 1.14 2.68 -15.75
C GLU A 278 0.88 1.52 -14.76
N MET A 279 0.52 0.36 -15.32
CA MET A 279 0.75 -0.94 -14.69
C MET A 279 2.16 -1.39 -15.09
N SER A 280 2.97 -1.75 -14.12
CA SER A 280 4.41 -1.95 -14.29
C SER A 280 4.87 -3.25 -13.65
N CYS A 281 5.74 -3.99 -14.34
CA CYS A 281 6.57 -5.01 -13.72
C CYS A 281 8.03 -4.63 -13.86
N PHE A 282 8.66 -4.32 -12.72
CA PHE A 282 10.09 -3.99 -12.67
C PHE A 282 10.97 -5.23 -12.57
N ASP A 283 10.41 -6.44 -12.40
CA ASP A 283 11.22 -7.64 -12.28
C ASP A 283 11.92 -7.98 -13.61
N PRO A 284 13.20 -8.41 -13.59
CA PRO A 284 13.98 -8.65 -14.81
C PRO A 284 13.38 -9.67 -15.78
N VAL A 285 12.52 -10.56 -15.27
CA VAL A 285 11.84 -11.59 -16.08
C VAL A 285 10.87 -11.00 -17.10
N LEU A 286 10.29 -9.82 -16.81
CA LEU A 286 9.38 -9.10 -17.71
C LEU A 286 9.92 -7.72 -18.09
N ALA A 287 10.26 -6.87 -17.11
CA ALA A 287 10.78 -5.52 -17.28
C ALA A 287 9.99 -4.72 -18.35
N ALA A 288 8.68 -4.60 -18.12
CA ALA A 288 7.76 -3.98 -19.07
C ALA A 288 6.57 -3.31 -18.35
N HIS A 289 5.97 -2.36 -19.04
CA HIS A 289 4.93 -1.49 -18.53
C HIS A 289 3.84 -1.26 -19.58
N THR A 290 2.60 -1.05 -19.14
CA THR A 290 1.45 -0.69 -19.98
C THR A 290 0.72 0.52 -19.40
N PRO A 291 0.19 1.46 -20.22
CA PRO A 291 -0.49 2.64 -19.71
C PRO A 291 -1.73 2.31 -18.88
N MET A 292 -1.85 2.89 -17.67
CA MET A 292 -2.95 2.62 -16.73
C MET A 292 -4.31 3.00 -17.32
N LYS A 293 -4.38 4.16 -17.98
CA LYS A 293 -5.59 4.63 -18.69
C LYS A 293 -6.09 3.64 -19.75
N HIS A 294 -5.18 2.82 -20.26
CA HIS A 294 -5.45 1.81 -21.29
C HIS A 294 -5.33 0.37 -20.79
N LEU A 295 -5.43 0.16 -19.47
CA LEU A 295 -5.47 -1.17 -18.88
C LEU A 295 -6.56 -2.02 -19.55
N GLY A 296 -6.25 -3.30 -19.81
CA GLY A 296 -7.11 -4.21 -20.56
C GLY A 296 -6.93 -4.19 -22.08
N THR A 297 -6.11 -3.28 -22.62
CA THR A 297 -5.72 -3.26 -24.05
C THR A 297 -4.72 -4.38 -24.36
N THR A 298 -4.88 -5.04 -25.51
CA THR A 298 -4.01 -6.16 -25.95
C THR A 298 -3.36 -5.95 -27.31
N ASN A 299 -3.65 -4.84 -28.00
CA ASN A 299 -3.07 -4.49 -29.29
C ASN A 299 -3.13 -2.96 -29.53
N ASP A 300 -2.43 -2.48 -30.57
CA ASP A 300 -2.34 -1.05 -30.88
C ASP A 300 -3.48 -0.52 -31.78
N SER A 301 -4.51 -1.33 -32.08
CA SER A 301 -5.62 -0.93 -32.94
C SER A 301 -6.89 -0.60 -32.15
N VAL A 302 -7.19 -1.40 -31.12
CA VAL A 302 -8.37 -1.25 -30.28
C VAL A 302 -7.93 -1.05 -28.84
N CYS A 303 -8.15 0.16 -28.33
CA CYS A 303 -7.79 0.56 -26.99
C CYS A 303 -8.99 0.46 -26.06
N VAL A 304 -8.72 0.01 -24.84
CA VAL A 304 -9.67 -0.06 -23.74
C VAL A 304 -9.49 1.19 -22.88
N THR A 305 -10.58 1.69 -22.30
CA THR A 305 -10.56 2.71 -21.24
C THR A 305 -11.61 2.35 -20.19
N GLY A 306 -11.38 2.71 -18.93
CA GLY A 306 -12.31 2.44 -17.83
C GLY A 306 -12.22 1.03 -17.24
N PHE A 307 -11.16 0.27 -17.56
CA PHE A 307 -10.86 -1.02 -16.92
C PHE A 307 -10.20 -0.84 -15.55
N ASP A 308 -9.51 0.28 -15.36
CA ASP A 308 -8.75 0.68 -14.17
C ASP A 308 -9.64 1.29 -13.08
N GLU A 309 -10.83 0.74 -12.86
CA GLU A 309 -11.66 1.16 -11.73
C GLU A 309 -10.85 1.04 -10.43
N ALA A 310 -10.81 2.12 -9.64
CA ALA A 310 -9.84 2.27 -8.56
C ALA A 310 -9.91 1.11 -7.54
N MET A 311 -11.10 0.65 -7.19
CA MET A 311 -11.27 -0.48 -6.26
C MET A 311 -11.20 -1.86 -6.92
N PHE A 312 -11.27 -1.97 -8.25
CA PHE A 312 -10.85 -3.20 -8.93
C PHE A 312 -9.34 -3.43 -8.76
N LEU A 313 -8.52 -2.38 -8.82
CA LEU A 313 -7.07 -2.49 -8.58
C LEU A 313 -6.75 -2.83 -7.12
N SER A 314 -7.44 -2.20 -6.16
CA SER A 314 -7.36 -2.62 -4.75
C SER A 314 -7.87 -4.04 -4.55
N GLY A 315 -8.90 -4.45 -5.29
CA GLY A 315 -9.38 -5.83 -5.32
C GLY A 315 -8.30 -6.80 -5.81
N ALA A 316 -7.61 -6.48 -6.91
CA ALA A 316 -6.46 -7.26 -7.39
C ALA A 316 -5.35 -7.35 -6.34
N SER A 317 -5.06 -6.24 -5.66
CA SER A 317 -4.08 -6.18 -4.57
C SER A 317 -4.49 -6.94 -3.30
N SER A 318 -5.75 -7.38 -3.18
CA SER A 318 -6.31 -7.96 -1.94
C SER A 318 -7.17 -9.21 -2.16
N ASN A 319 -7.01 -9.88 -3.30
CA ASN A 319 -7.81 -11.04 -3.65
C ASN A 319 -7.13 -12.32 -3.14
N LEU A 320 -7.68 -12.92 -2.08
CA LEU A 320 -7.18 -14.15 -1.44
C LEU A 320 -7.95 -15.41 -1.88
N TRP A 321 -8.76 -15.37 -2.95
CA TRP A 321 -9.65 -16.49 -3.29
C TRP A 321 -8.93 -17.71 -3.86
N ASN A 322 -7.77 -17.48 -4.45
CA ASN A 322 -6.85 -18.50 -4.93
C ASN A 322 -6.38 -19.42 -3.79
N GLU A 323 -6.27 -18.93 -2.55
CA GLU A 323 -5.94 -19.76 -1.38
C GLU A 323 -6.96 -20.89 -1.14
N PHE A 324 -8.24 -20.61 -1.45
CA PHE A 324 -9.34 -21.53 -1.17
C PHE A 324 -9.62 -22.50 -2.31
N ASN A 325 -8.85 -22.47 -3.39
CA ASN A 325 -9.19 -23.13 -4.67
C ASN A 325 -10.66 -22.87 -5.03
N ALA A 326 -11.13 -21.64 -4.85
CA ALA A 326 -12.55 -21.31 -4.92
C ALA A 326 -13.17 -21.57 -6.30
N THR A 327 -12.34 -21.73 -7.34
CA THR A 327 -12.73 -22.26 -8.66
C THR A 327 -13.46 -23.62 -8.57
N LEU A 328 -13.22 -24.41 -7.51
CA LEU A 328 -13.79 -25.75 -7.30
C LEU A 328 -14.90 -25.82 -6.22
N ALA A 329 -15.18 -24.73 -5.49
CA ALA A 329 -16.02 -24.78 -4.29
C ALA A 329 -17.46 -24.29 -4.53
N ALA A 330 -18.38 -25.24 -4.74
CA ALA A 330 -19.82 -24.96 -4.73
C ALA A 330 -20.38 -24.91 -3.29
N SER A 331 -20.56 -23.74 -2.70
CA SER A 331 -21.52 -23.51 -1.61
C SER A 331 -22.34 -22.22 -1.82
N THR A 332 -23.63 -22.26 -1.48
CA THR A 332 -24.70 -21.34 -1.91
C THR A 332 -24.70 -19.95 -1.25
N GLY A 333 -23.57 -19.50 -0.68
CA GLY A 333 -23.29 -18.11 -0.29
C GLY A 333 -22.06 -17.54 -1.00
N ASN A 334 -21.56 -18.25 -2.01
CA ASN A 334 -20.32 -18.00 -2.71
C ASN A 334 -20.60 -17.15 -3.96
N PHE A 335 -20.15 -15.90 -3.94
CA PHE A 335 -20.20 -15.03 -5.12
C PHE A 335 -19.58 -15.68 -6.37
N SER A 336 -18.65 -16.63 -6.23
CA SER A 336 -18.10 -17.40 -7.36
C SER A 336 -19.17 -18.22 -8.11
N ILE A 337 -20.16 -18.78 -7.39
CA ILE A 337 -21.26 -19.55 -8.02
C ILE A 337 -22.22 -18.60 -8.70
N LEU A 338 -22.72 -17.60 -7.97
CA LEU A 338 -23.69 -16.65 -8.50
C LEU A 338 -23.12 -15.90 -9.71
N LEU A 339 -21.83 -15.56 -9.66
CA LEU A 339 -21.10 -14.96 -10.77
C LEU A 339 -21.05 -15.91 -11.96
N ASN A 340 -20.65 -17.17 -11.79
CA ASN A 340 -20.55 -18.10 -12.91
C ASN A 340 -21.92 -18.52 -13.47
N GLU A 341 -22.98 -18.51 -12.67
CA GLU A 341 -24.36 -18.68 -13.12
C GLU A 341 -24.86 -17.48 -13.94
N THR A 342 -24.47 -16.26 -13.54
CA THR A 342 -24.88 -15.00 -14.19
C THR A 342 -24.06 -14.69 -15.45
N TYR A 343 -22.74 -14.88 -15.37
CA TYR A 343 -21.74 -14.62 -16.41
C TYR A 343 -20.83 -15.85 -16.59
N PRO A 344 -21.30 -16.92 -17.26
CA PRO A 344 -20.53 -18.14 -17.42
C PRO A 344 -19.14 -17.89 -18.03
N GLN A 345 -18.08 -18.33 -17.32
CA GLN A 345 -16.71 -18.16 -17.77
C GLN A 345 -16.17 -19.43 -18.46
N PRO A 346 -15.32 -19.29 -19.49
CA PRO A 346 -14.57 -20.41 -20.05
C PRO A 346 -13.72 -21.11 -18.98
N PRO A 347 -13.53 -22.44 -19.06
CA PRO A 347 -12.73 -23.20 -18.08
C PRO A 347 -11.27 -22.75 -17.94
N ALA A 348 -10.74 -22.05 -18.94
CA ALA A 348 -9.38 -21.52 -18.92
C ALA A 348 -9.25 -20.24 -18.07
N HIS A 349 -10.36 -19.55 -17.78
CA HIS A 349 -10.36 -18.37 -16.92
C HIS A 349 -10.54 -18.78 -15.47
N ARG A 350 -9.69 -18.26 -14.60
CA ARG A 350 -9.78 -18.49 -13.17
C ARG A 350 -10.88 -17.64 -12.56
N LEU A 351 -11.75 -18.26 -11.77
CA LEU A 351 -12.82 -17.54 -11.07
C LEU A 351 -12.35 -16.92 -9.75
N ASP A 352 -11.19 -17.35 -9.26
CA ASP A 352 -10.64 -17.04 -7.94
C ASP A 352 -9.51 -16.00 -7.94
N THR A 353 -9.28 -15.32 -9.07
CA THR A 353 -8.26 -14.27 -9.25
C THR A 353 -8.84 -13.04 -9.94
N CYS A 354 -8.20 -11.88 -9.81
CA CYS A 354 -8.50 -10.72 -10.65
C CYS A 354 -7.91 -10.91 -12.05
N ASN A 355 -8.77 -11.07 -13.05
CA ASN A 355 -8.35 -11.30 -14.43
C ASN A 355 -8.15 -9.99 -15.20
N VAL A 356 -6.96 -9.80 -15.77
CA VAL A 356 -6.61 -8.65 -16.62
C VAL A 356 -6.15 -9.14 -17.99
N PRO A 357 -6.69 -8.62 -19.12
CA PRO A 357 -6.15 -8.93 -20.43
C PRO A 357 -4.64 -8.66 -20.52
N ASN A 358 -3.89 -9.63 -21.03
CA ASN A 358 -2.43 -9.57 -21.02
C ASN A 358 -1.91 -8.64 -22.12
N ALA A 359 -1.62 -7.38 -21.77
CA ALA A 359 -0.93 -6.44 -22.65
C ALA A 359 0.48 -6.96 -23.05
N PHE A 360 1.09 -7.81 -22.23
CA PHE A 360 2.43 -8.36 -22.41
C PHE A 360 2.45 -9.68 -23.21
N HIS A 361 1.36 -10.05 -23.87
CA HIS A 361 1.33 -11.24 -24.69
C HIS A 361 2.40 -11.18 -25.80
N GLY A 362 3.29 -12.17 -25.83
CA GLY A 362 4.47 -12.25 -26.72
C GLY A 362 5.67 -11.40 -26.27
N VAL A 363 5.59 -10.71 -25.13
CA VAL A 363 6.71 -9.95 -24.55
C VAL A 363 7.58 -10.89 -23.71
N ALA A 364 8.90 -10.83 -23.93
CA ALA A 364 9.90 -11.59 -23.17
C ALA A 364 9.60 -13.11 -23.12
N PRO A 365 9.37 -13.79 -24.26
CA PRO A 365 8.92 -15.19 -24.30
C PRO A 365 9.90 -16.18 -23.67
N ASP A 366 11.18 -15.82 -23.55
CA ASP A 366 12.21 -16.68 -22.97
C ASP A 366 12.27 -16.58 -21.43
N THR A 367 11.71 -15.53 -20.82
CA THR A 367 11.88 -15.23 -19.39
C THR A 367 10.59 -14.96 -18.64
N PHE A 368 9.56 -14.44 -19.30
CA PHE A 368 8.25 -14.20 -18.69
C PHE A 368 7.34 -15.41 -18.89
N ALA A 369 7.02 -16.10 -17.78
CA ALA A 369 6.27 -17.36 -17.79
C ALA A 369 4.91 -17.27 -18.50
N ASP A 370 4.24 -16.11 -18.39
CA ASP A 370 2.90 -15.88 -18.96
C ASP A 370 2.94 -15.13 -20.31
N SER A 371 4.10 -15.10 -20.99
CA SER A 371 4.21 -14.48 -22.32
C SER A 371 3.23 -15.06 -23.33
N GLY A 372 2.87 -16.34 -23.21
CA GLY A 372 1.90 -17.02 -24.08
C GLY A 372 0.45 -16.99 -23.60
N GLU A 373 0.17 -16.44 -22.42
CA GLU A 373 -1.18 -16.40 -21.84
C GLU A 373 -1.92 -15.13 -22.29
N THR A 374 -3.22 -15.21 -22.56
CA THR A 374 -4.02 -14.05 -23.01
C THR A 374 -4.58 -13.22 -21.85
N ILE A 375 -4.59 -13.79 -20.64
CA ILE A 375 -5.10 -13.18 -19.41
C ILE A 375 -4.03 -13.36 -18.34
N LEU A 376 -3.77 -12.29 -17.58
CA LEU A 376 -3.01 -12.34 -16.34
C LEU A 376 -3.98 -12.60 -15.19
N ALA A 377 -3.67 -13.61 -14.37
CA ALA A 377 -4.40 -13.92 -13.15
C ALA A 377 -3.68 -13.27 -11.97
N LEU A 378 -4.26 -12.20 -11.43
CA LEU A 378 -3.66 -11.44 -10.33
C LEU A 378 -4.32 -11.80 -8.99
N CYS A 379 -3.52 -11.86 -7.94
CA CYS A 379 -3.95 -12.13 -6.56
C CYS A 379 -3.32 -11.12 -5.59
N ASP A 380 -3.66 -11.25 -4.30
CA ASP A 380 -3.12 -10.39 -3.25
C ASP A 380 -1.59 -10.37 -3.32
N GLY A 381 -1.00 -9.18 -3.39
CA GLY A 381 0.46 -9.05 -3.55
C GLY A 381 1.25 -9.46 -2.31
N GLY A 382 0.59 -9.77 -1.20
CA GLY A 382 1.24 -10.29 0.00
C GLY A 382 1.44 -11.81 -0.02
N GLU A 383 0.87 -12.51 -1.01
CA GLU A 383 0.87 -13.98 -1.03
C GLU A 383 2.20 -14.60 -1.44
N ASP A 384 3.18 -13.84 -1.90
CA ASP A 384 4.58 -14.30 -1.97
C ASP A 384 5.33 -14.20 -0.62
N GLY A 385 4.64 -13.73 0.42
CA GLY A 385 5.16 -13.50 1.77
C GLY A 385 5.58 -12.05 2.02
N GLN A 386 5.66 -11.19 0.99
CA GLN A 386 5.97 -9.76 1.11
C GLN A 386 4.70 -8.93 1.39
N VAL A 387 4.11 -9.13 2.57
CA VAL A 387 2.93 -8.37 3.02
C VAL A 387 3.21 -6.86 3.19
N SER A 388 4.45 -6.42 3.02
CA SER A 388 4.91 -5.02 2.97
C SER A 388 5.34 -4.65 1.55
N PRO A 389 4.72 -3.65 0.89
CA PRO A 389 5.04 -3.30 -0.49
C PRO A 389 6.33 -2.46 -0.61
N LEU A 390 7.47 -3.09 -0.31
CA LEU A 390 8.79 -2.45 -0.25
C LEU A 390 9.46 -2.35 -1.63
N GLN A 391 9.24 -3.33 -2.52
CA GLN A 391 9.84 -3.33 -3.86
C GLN A 391 9.56 -2.05 -4.67
N PRO A 392 8.34 -1.47 -4.68
CA PRO A 392 8.11 -0.16 -5.29
C PRO A 392 9.10 0.91 -4.82
N MET A 393 9.45 0.93 -3.54
CA MET A 393 10.38 1.92 -2.99
C MET A 393 11.85 1.64 -3.34
N LEU A 394 12.15 0.45 -3.87
CA LEU A 394 13.48 0.05 -4.29
C LEU A 394 13.74 0.30 -5.78
N VAL A 395 12.77 0.73 -6.57
CA VAL A 395 13.02 1.12 -7.98
C VAL A 395 14.07 2.25 -8.02
N LYS A 396 15.23 1.99 -8.66
CA LYS A 396 16.41 2.88 -8.58
C LYS A 396 16.12 4.32 -9.00
N ASP A 397 15.28 4.51 -10.02
CA ASP A 397 14.96 5.83 -10.55
C ASP A 397 14.16 6.69 -9.57
N ARG A 398 13.42 6.09 -8.62
CA ARG A 398 12.72 6.80 -7.55
C ARG A 398 13.68 7.39 -6.53
N LYS A 399 14.90 6.85 -6.42
CA LYS A 399 15.97 7.34 -5.55
C LYS A 399 15.49 7.56 -4.11
N ILE A 400 14.70 6.63 -3.58
CA ILE A 400 14.19 6.71 -2.21
C ILE A 400 15.35 6.67 -1.23
N ASP A 401 15.34 7.61 -0.29
CA ASP A 401 16.36 7.75 0.75
C ASP A 401 15.95 7.07 2.05
N VAL A 402 14.66 7.14 2.36
CA VAL A 402 14.08 6.57 3.57
C VAL A 402 12.70 6.01 3.25
N ILE A 403 12.42 4.82 3.78
CA ILE A 403 11.10 4.20 3.73
C ILE A 403 10.54 4.22 5.16
N ILE A 404 9.34 4.78 5.34
CA ILE A 404 8.54 4.57 6.53
C ILE A 404 7.64 3.36 6.25
N GLU A 405 8.01 2.21 6.80
CA GLU A 405 7.24 0.98 6.68
C GLU A 405 6.26 0.87 7.83
N ILE A 406 4.99 0.68 7.50
CA ILE A 406 3.87 0.55 8.42
C ILE A 406 3.37 -0.88 8.35
N ASP A 407 3.79 -1.71 9.30
CA ASP A 407 3.52 -3.15 9.31
C ASP A 407 2.44 -3.53 10.34
N ASN A 408 1.31 -3.97 9.82
CA ASN A 408 0.21 -4.58 10.54
C ASN A 408 -0.16 -5.91 9.88
N SER A 409 0.85 -6.68 9.47
CA SER A 409 0.70 -8.07 9.02
C SER A 409 0.27 -8.98 10.17
N ASP A 410 -0.35 -10.10 9.81
CA ASP A 410 -0.67 -11.18 10.75
C ASP A 410 0.57 -12.07 10.89
N GLY A 411 1.29 -11.95 12.02
CA GLY A 411 2.56 -12.63 12.20
C GLY A 411 2.45 -14.11 12.50
N VAL A 412 3.57 -14.81 12.28
CA VAL A 412 3.71 -16.27 12.41
C VAL A 412 3.57 -16.77 13.86
N THR A 413 3.47 -15.88 14.86
CA THR A 413 3.36 -16.24 16.28
C THR A 413 1.95 -16.63 16.71
N GLY A 414 0.93 -16.46 15.84
CA GLY A 414 -0.46 -16.84 16.11
C GLY A 414 -1.21 -15.87 17.03
N GLU A 415 -0.64 -14.70 17.30
CA GLU A 415 -1.23 -13.65 18.14
C GLU A 415 -1.72 -12.43 17.35
N ASN A 416 -1.83 -12.51 16.01
CA ASN A 416 -2.18 -11.42 15.09
C ASN A 416 -1.21 -10.22 15.03
N TYR A 417 -0.12 -10.20 15.82
CA TYR A 417 0.89 -9.13 15.78
C TYR A 417 1.92 -9.33 14.66
N ALA A 418 2.42 -8.23 14.10
CA ALA A 418 3.45 -8.23 13.07
C ALA A 418 4.78 -8.82 13.60
N GLY A 419 5.34 -9.78 12.87
CA GLY A 419 6.52 -10.56 13.27
C GLY A 419 7.81 -10.26 12.50
N GLY A 420 7.76 -9.34 11.51
CA GLY A 420 8.91 -9.03 10.64
C GLY A 420 9.17 -10.04 9.52
N SER A 421 8.35 -11.08 9.36
CA SER A 421 8.49 -12.10 8.30
C SER A 421 8.44 -11.50 6.89
N SER A 422 7.64 -10.45 6.68
CA SER A 422 7.55 -9.74 5.40
C SER A 422 8.89 -9.14 4.97
N LEU A 423 9.66 -8.59 5.91
CA LEU A 423 10.99 -8.04 5.64
C LEU A 423 11.98 -9.16 5.30
N VAL A 424 11.83 -10.34 5.92
CA VAL A 424 12.61 -11.54 5.59
C VAL A 424 12.30 -12.00 4.17
N ALA A 425 11.01 -12.11 3.81
CA ALA A 425 10.57 -12.48 2.47
C ALA A 425 11.13 -11.51 1.42
N THR A 426 11.06 -10.21 1.70
CA THR A 426 11.65 -9.17 0.84
C THR A 426 13.16 -9.38 0.68
N GLN A 427 13.90 -9.63 1.77
CA GLN A 427 15.33 -9.90 1.71
C GLN A 427 15.67 -11.15 0.88
N GLU A 428 14.85 -12.20 0.96
CA GLU A 428 15.03 -13.42 0.16
C GLU A 428 14.71 -13.17 -1.32
N ARG A 429 13.60 -12.48 -1.64
CA ARG A 429 13.26 -12.10 -3.02
C ARG A 429 14.32 -11.24 -3.67
N MET A 430 14.92 -10.32 -2.93
CA MET A 430 15.98 -9.46 -3.46
C MET A 430 17.25 -10.23 -3.84
N LYS A 431 17.43 -11.49 -3.44
CA LYS A 431 18.49 -12.37 -3.98
C LYS A 431 18.16 -12.89 -5.38
N ILE A 432 16.88 -12.91 -5.75
CA ILE A 432 16.36 -13.36 -7.04
C ILE A 432 16.27 -12.18 -8.01
N PHE A 433 15.63 -11.08 -7.61
CA PHE A 433 15.31 -9.94 -8.49
C PHE A 433 16.00 -8.62 -8.13
N GLN A 434 17.30 -8.64 -7.84
CA GLN A 434 18.02 -7.40 -7.51
C GLN A 434 18.28 -6.47 -8.71
N SER A 435 18.40 -7.02 -9.93
CA SER A 435 18.75 -6.19 -11.09
C SER A 435 17.69 -5.11 -11.28
N GLY A 436 18.12 -3.86 -11.52
CA GLY A 436 17.22 -2.70 -11.63
C GLY A 436 16.70 -2.12 -10.31
N LEU A 437 16.87 -2.82 -9.18
CA LEU A 437 16.44 -2.37 -7.85
C LEU A 437 17.62 -1.93 -6.97
N ALA A 438 17.36 -0.97 -6.08
CA ALA A 438 18.28 -0.57 -5.02
C ALA A 438 18.49 -1.74 -4.04
N ALA A 439 19.61 -1.75 -3.34
CA ALA A 439 19.85 -2.73 -2.30
C ALA A 439 18.77 -2.61 -1.22
N PHE A 440 18.21 -3.75 -0.79
CA PHE A 440 17.36 -3.78 0.39
C PHE A 440 18.24 -3.85 1.64
N PRO A 441 17.94 -3.07 2.71
CA PRO A 441 18.68 -3.16 3.96
C PRO A 441 18.73 -4.57 4.51
N ARG A 442 19.86 -4.93 5.12
CA ARG A 442 19.94 -6.20 5.85
C ARG A 442 18.99 -6.19 7.03
N VAL A 443 18.28 -7.29 7.19
CA VAL A 443 17.37 -7.57 8.30
C VAL A 443 17.67 -8.95 8.88
N PRO A 444 17.25 -9.25 10.13
CA PRO A 444 17.35 -10.59 10.66
C PRO A 444 16.71 -11.62 9.72
N THR A 445 17.22 -12.86 9.71
CA THR A 445 16.82 -13.88 8.73
C THR A 445 15.55 -14.65 9.10
N ASN A 446 14.95 -14.36 10.26
CA ASN A 446 13.77 -15.07 10.75
C ASN A 446 13.01 -14.23 11.80
N ALA A 447 11.70 -14.45 11.91
CA ALA A 447 10.82 -13.74 12.83
C ALA A 447 11.16 -13.96 14.32
N SER A 448 11.78 -15.09 14.69
CA SER A 448 12.17 -15.36 16.08
C SER A 448 13.23 -14.38 16.58
N THR A 449 14.16 -13.97 15.72
CA THR A 449 15.16 -12.95 16.04
C THR A 449 14.50 -11.59 16.24
N PHE A 450 13.56 -11.21 15.36
CA PHE A 450 12.77 -9.98 15.53
C PHE A 450 12.05 -9.94 16.88
N ALA A 451 11.40 -11.04 17.27
CA ALA A 451 10.70 -11.13 18.55
C ALA A 451 11.67 -11.06 19.74
N THR A 452 12.77 -11.81 19.72
CA THR A 452 13.76 -11.88 20.81
C THR A 452 14.45 -10.52 21.04
N GLU A 453 14.69 -9.77 19.98
CA GLU A 453 15.32 -8.44 20.03
C GLU A 453 14.29 -7.29 20.13
N GLY A 454 12.99 -7.62 20.21
CA GLY A 454 11.88 -6.66 20.35
C GLY A 454 11.75 -5.70 19.16
N LEU A 455 12.21 -6.07 17.97
CA LEU A 455 12.31 -5.16 16.81
C LEU A 455 10.94 -4.74 16.25
N THR A 456 9.88 -5.44 16.63
CA THR A 456 8.49 -5.17 16.21
C THR A 456 7.71 -4.37 17.26
N THR A 457 8.15 -4.30 18.52
CA THR A 457 7.43 -3.64 19.64
C THR A 457 7.86 -2.19 19.89
N ARG A 458 8.76 -1.70 19.04
CA ARG A 458 9.22 -0.31 18.97
C ARG A 458 9.54 0.03 17.52
N PRO A 459 9.59 1.32 17.15
CA PRO A 459 10.18 1.69 15.87
C PRO A 459 11.60 1.14 15.76
N THR A 460 11.99 0.61 14.61
CA THR A 460 13.33 0.03 14.39
C THR A 460 13.91 0.55 13.08
N PHE A 461 15.21 0.86 13.07
CA PHE A 461 15.94 1.31 11.90
C PHE A 461 16.78 0.16 11.32
N PHE A 462 16.62 -0.10 10.02
CA PHE A 462 17.47 -1.02 9.25
C PHE A 462 18.27 -0.27 8.19
N GLY A 463 19.48 -0.78 7.89
CA GLY A 463 20.40 -0.12 6.96
C GLY A 463 21.15 1.05 7.60
N CYS A 464 21.40 1.00 8.90
CA CYS A 464 22.06 2.06 9.65
C CYS A 464 23.53 2.29 9.29
N THR A 465 24.16 1.33 8.64
CA THR A 465 25.59 1.30 8.31
C THR A 465 25.76 1.27 6.79
N PRO A 466 25.48 2.37 6.06
CA PRO A 466 25.58 2.37 4.61
C PRO A 466 27.03 2.11 4.20
N SER A 467 27.28 0.98 3.54
CA SER A 467 28.58 0.70 2.92
C SER A 467 28.62 1.31 1.52
N ALA A 468 29.81 1.48 0.94
CA ALA A 468 29.93 1.94 -0.45
C ALA A 468 29.19 1.04 -1.47
N ASN A 469 28.92 -0.21 -1.08
CA ASN A 469 28.19 -1.20 -1.88
C ASN A 469 26.72 -1.37 -1.45
N ASP A 470 26.27 -0.69 -0.39
CA ASP A 470 24.92 -0.77 0.18
C ASP A 470 24.26 0.61 0.15
N THR A 471 23.84 1.01 -1.05
CA THR A 471 23.25 2.33 -1.33
C THR A 471 21.72 2.33 -1.25
N GLY A 472 21.13 1.35 -0.57
CA GLY A 472 19.69 1.25 -0.34
C GLY A 472 19.13 2.35 0.57
N PRO A 473 17.80 2.55 0.59
CA PRO A 473 17.16 3.45 1.55
C PRO A 473 17.43 3.02 3.00
N LEU A 474 17.31 3.94 3.95
CA LEU A 474 17.12 3.58 5.35
C LEU A 474 15.67 3.10 5.55
N LEU A 475 15.44 2.03 6.27
CA LEU A 475 14.09 1.57 6.60
C LEU A 475 13.75 1.95 8.04
N VAL A 476 12.71 2.75 8.22
CA VAL A 476 12.07 3.02 9.52
C VAL A 476 10.86 2.13 9.63
N TYR A 477 10.96 1.08 10.43
CA TYR A 477 9.95 0.06 10.60
C TYR A 477 9.07 0.38 11.82
N ILE A 478 7.79 0.65 11.59
CA ILE A 478 6.77 0.90 12.61
C ILE A 478 5.75 -0.23 12.52
N ALA A 479 5.77 -1.12 13.51
CA ALA A 479 4.96 -2.33 13.49
C ALA A 479 3.92 -2.35 14.61
N ASN A 480 2.78 -2.97 14.33
CA ASN A 480 1.88 -3.47 15.36
C ASN A 480 2.42 -4.79 15.91
N GLY A 481 3.54 -4.74 16.62
CA GLY A 481 4.29 -5.93 17.03
C GLY A 481 4.02 -6.43 18.44
N GLY A 482 3.10 -5.81 19.19
CA GLY A 482 2.78 -6.25 20.54
C GLY A 482 1.71 -5.40 21.23
N PRO A 483 1.27 -5.81 22.43
CA PRO A 483 0.22 -5.10 23.17
C PRO A 483 0.69 -3.71 23.61
N PRO A 484 -0.27 -2.81 23.92
CA PRO A 484 0.03 -1.50 24.48
C PRO A 484 0.89 -1.57 25.74
N ARG A 485 1.86 -0.64 25.86
CA ARG A 485 2.78 -0.59 27.01
C ARG A 485 2.07 -0.27 28.32
N ASP A 486 1.01 0.54 28.24
CA ASP A 486 0.17 0.95 29.37
C ASP A 486 -0.76 -0.15 29.91
N GLY A 487 -0.76 -1.34 29.28
CA GLY A 487 -1.61 -2.48 29.65
C GLY A 487 -3.08 -2.33 29.25
N SER A 488 -3.42 -1.33 28.43
CA SER A 488 -4.76 -1.18 27.86
C SER A 488 -5.12 -2.33 26.90
N ALA A 489 -6.42 -2.49 26.60
CA ALA A 489 -6.88 -3.52 25.68
C ALA A 489 -6.28 -3.32 24.28
N PRO A 490 -5.80 -4.38 23.59
CA PRO A 490 -5.14 -4.28 22.30
C PRO A 490 -6.14 -4.13 21.14
N LEU A 491 -6.77 -2.96 21.01
CA LEU A 491 -7.77 -2.66 19.98
C LEU A 491 -7.24 -2.81 18.54
N THR A 492 -5.95 -2.54 18.33
CA THR A 492 -5.26 -2.71 17.04
C THR A 492 -5.02 -4.17 16.66
N ASN A 493 -5.21 -5.11 17.58
CA ASN A 493 -4.91 -6.53 17.38
C ASN A 493 -6.14 -7.39 17.02
N SER A 494 -7.01 -6.84 16.16
CA SER A 494 -8.12 -7.60 15.56
C SER A 494 -7.60 -8.64 14.55
N SER A 495 -8.41 -9.65 14.25
CA SER A 495 -8.09 -10.65 13.21
C SER A 495 -8.23 -10.04 11.82
N THR A 496 -7.42 -10.50 10.86
CA THR A 496 -7.58 -10.18 9.42
C THR A 496 -8.99 -10.49 8.89
N GLY A 497 -9.68 -11.47 9.48
CA GLY A 497 -11.05 -11.84 9.11
C GLY A 497 -12.15 -10.97 9.73
N GLN A 498 -11.82 -10.00 10.59
CA GLN A 498 -12.81 -9.07 11.11
C GLN A 498 -13.19 -8.05 10.03
N MET A 499 -14.47 -8.07 9.64
CA MET A 499 -14.99 -7.27 8.52
C MET A 499 -16.01 -6.21 8.94
N VAL A 500 -16.27 -6.08 10.24
CA VAL A 500 -17.21 -5.12 10.81
C VAL A 500 -16.56 -4.45 12.01
N TYR A 501 -16.65 -3.11 12.05
CA TYR A 501 -16.11 -2.27 13.13
C TYR A 501 -17.09 -1.15 13.42
N GLY A 502 -17.44 -0.97 14.69
CA GLY A 502 -18.28 0.15 15.12
C GLY A 502 -17.46 1.44 15.30
N GLU A 503 -18.11 2.60 15.20
CA GLU A 503 -17.47 3.92 15.29
C GLU A 503 -16.55 4.11 16.51
N ALA A 504 -16.99 3.67 17.69
CA ALA A 504 -16.18 3.77 18.92
C ALA A 504 -14.92 2.90 18.87
N GLU A 505 -14.99 1.73 18.25
CA GLU A 505 -13.85 0.83 18.05
C GLU A 505 -12.85 1.45 17.06
N LEU A 506 -13.34 2.01 15.94
CA LEU A 506 -12.51 2.74 14.97
C LEU A 506 -11.73 3.87 15.65
N GLN A 507 -12.42 4.71 16.43
CA GLN A 507 -11.79 5.83 17.11
C GLN A 507 -10.75 5.36 18.15
N GLY A 508 -11.02 4.26 18.84
CA GLY A 508 -10.06 3.62 19.74
C GLY A 508 -8.82 3.07 19.02
N ILE A 509 -9.01 2.39 17.88
CA ILE A 509 -7.92 1.90 17.02
C ILE A 509 -7.04 3.06 16.55
N LEU A 510 -7.64 4.17 16.09
CA LEU A 510 -6.88 5.36 15.65
C LEU A 510 -6.08 6.00 16.80
N GLN A 511 -6.63 6.06 18.01
CA GLN A 511 -5.93 6.58 19.18
C GLN A 511 -4.75 5.70 19.56
N GLN A 512 -4.95 4.38 19.64
CA GLN A 512 -3.90 3.45 19.99
C GLN A 512 -2.80 3.40 18.92
N THR A 513 -3.17 3.45 17.65
CA THR A 513 -2.21 3.53 16.54
C THR A 513 -1.39 4.82 16.59
N PHE A 514 -2.01 5.95 16.94
CA PHE A 514 -1.30 7.21 17.14
C PHE A 514 -0.22 7.09 18.22
N VAL A 515 -0.52 6.40 19.32
CA VAL A 515 0.48 6.10 20.36
C VAL A 515 1.60 5.24 19.78
N VAL A 516 1.30 4.14 19.08
CA VAL A 516 2.33 3.27 18.45
C VAL A 516 3.28 4.07 17.55
N ALA A 517 2.75 4.99 16.75
CA ALA A 517 3.53 5.81 15.83
C ALA A 517 4.36 6.93 16.51
N THR A 518 4.00 7.34 17.74
CA THR A 518 4.59 8.51 18.40
C THR A 518 5.30 8.22 19.73
N GLN A 519 5.16 7.02 20.29
CA GLN A 519 5.74 6.64 21.59
C GLN A 519 7.26 6.38 21.54
N GLY A 520 7.85 6.09 20.37
CA GLY A 520 9.26 5.71 20.30
C GLY A 520 9.61 4.42 21.09
N ALA A 521 10.83 4.30 21.60
CA ALA A 521 11.24 3.17 22.45
C ALA A 521 10.92 3.46 23.93
N ALA A 522 10.73 2.44 24.75
CA ALA A 522 10.68 2.65 26.21
C ALA A 522 12.08 3.06 26.69
N VAL A 523 12.17 4.06 27.57
CA VAL A 523 13.44 4.63 28.05
C VAL A 523 13.48 4.74 29.59
N GLY A 524 14.64 5.09 30.16
CA GLY A 524 14.89 5.14 31.60
C GLY A 524 15.61 3.90 32.16
N GLU A 525 16.11 3.97 33.40
CA GLU A 525 16.99 2.94 34.02
C GLU A 525 16.35 1.54 34.10
N LYS A 526 15.02 1.44 33.98
CA LYS A 526 14.26 0.18 33.93
C LYS A 526 13.06 0.22 32.96
N GLY A 527 13.07 1.11 31.97
CA GLY A 527 11.90 1.31 31.09
C GLY A 527 10.69 1.94 31.80
N GLU A 528 10.92 2.75 32.84
CA GLU A 528 9.87 3.42 33.60
C GLU A 528 9.15 4.49 32.76
N GLU A 529 9.82 5.01 31.72
CA GLU A 529 9.19 5.90 30.74
C GLU A 529 8.71 5.06 29.55
N GLU A 530 7.38 4.98 29.41
CA GLU A 530 6.74 4.23 28.33
C GLU A 530 6.94 4.89 26.95
N GLU A 531 7.35 6.17 26.92
CA GLU A 531 7.56 6.96 25.72
C GLU A 531 8.98 7.56 25.66
N ASP A 532 9.54 7.70 24.46
CA ASP A 532 10.79 8.42 24.20
C ASP A 532 10.52 9.88 23.77
N PRO A 533 10.84 10.89 24.61
CA PRO A 533 10.64 12.29 24.25
C PRO A 533 11.54 12.77 23.10
N GLU A 534 12.60 12.04 22.76
CA GLU A 534 13.47 12.35 21.61
C GLU A 534 12.97 11.74 20.29
N TRP A 535 11.88 10.94 20.30
CA TRP A 535 11.43 10.19 19.12
C TRP A 535 11.22 11.06 17.88
N GLY A 536 10.54 12.20 17.99
CA GLY A 536 10.33 13.11 16.86
C GLY A 536 11.65 13.60 16.23
N ALA A 537 12.68 13.84 17.05
CA ALA A 537 14.02 14.18 16.58
C ALA A 537 14.76 12.97 15.99
N CYS A 538 14.62 11.78 16.58
CA CYS A 538 15.19 10.55 16.05
C CYS A 538 14.63 10.18 14.68
N LEU A 539 13.33 10.39 14.48
CA LEU A 539 12.70 10.22 13.18
C LEU A 539 13.25 11.23 12.16
N ALA A 540 13.44 12.50 12.54
CA ALA A 540 14.07 13.49 11.66
C ALA A 540 15.51 13.11 11.29
N CYS A 541 16.27 12.57 12.24
CA CYS A 541 17.63 12.06 12.00
C CYS A 541 17.64 10.89 11.01
N ALA A 542 16.67 9.97 11.09
CA ALA A 542 16.50 8.87 10.15
C ALA A 542 16.18 9.39 8.74
N VAL A 543 15.26 10.36 8.64
CA VAL A 543 14.83 10.95 7.37
C VAL A 543 15.98 11.60 6.60
N VAL A 544 16.90 12.27 7.28
CA VAL A 544 18.05 12.91 6.63
C VAL A 544 19.27 12.01 6.46
N ASP A 545 19.25 10.76 6.96
CA ASP A 545 20.49 10.00 7.15
C ASP A 545 21.23 9.70 5.84
N ARG A 546 20.50 9.38 4.77
CA ARG A 546 21.12 9.15 3.45
C ARG A 546 21.64 10.44 2.82
N ALA A 547 20.92 11.55 2.98
CA ALA A 547 21.38 12.87 2.53
C ALA A 547 22.64 13.33 3.30
N ARG A 548 22.70 13.07 4.61
CA ARG A 548 23.90 13.25 5.45
C ARG A 548 25.05 12.39 4.93
N ALA A 549 24.83 11.10 4.71
CA ALA A 549 25.86 10.18 4.24
C ALA A 549 26.47 10.63 2.91
N ARG A 550 25.64 11.05 1.94
CA ARG A 550 26.09 11.63 0.67
C ARG A 550 26.94 12.89 0.84
N GLY A 551 26.62 13.70 1.85
CA GLY A 551 27.39 14.91 2.19
C GLY A 551 28.70 14.65 2.94
N GLY A 552 29.02 13.39 3.30
CA GLY A 552 30.22 13.05 4.07
C GLY A 552 30.17 13.49 5.54
N GLU A 553 28.99 13.84 6.06
CA GLU A 553 28.81 14.32 7.43
C GLU A 553 28.71 13.14 8.41
N ARG A 554 29.41 13.21 9.54
CA ARG A 554 29.28 12.21 10.62
C ARG A 554 28.02 12.48 11.43
N ARG A 555 27.35 11.42 11.89
CA ARG A 555 26.31 11.54 12.91
C ARG A 555 26.91 12.18 14.16
N SER A 556 26.12 13.03 14.82
CA SER A 556 26.52 13.68 16.06
C SER A 556 25.29 14.07 16.86
N GLY A 557 25.47 14.41 18.14
CA GLY A 557 24.40 14.91 19.01
C GLY A 557 23.28 13.89 19.18
N VAL A 558 22.02 14.33 19.08
CA VAL A 558 20.85 13.45 19.24
C VAL A 558 20.81 12.35 18.18
N CYS A 559 21.23 12.63 16.93
CA CYS A 559 21.19 11.61 15.88
C CYS A 559 22.14 10.44 16.12
N GLU A 560 23.30 10.66 16.75
CA GLU A 560 24.18 9.55 17.15
C GLU A 560 23.52 8.66 18.20
N ARG A 561 22.90 9.26 19.22
CA ARG A 561 22.15 8.52 20.25
C ARG A 561 20.94 7.79 19.69
N CYS A 562 20.18 8.42 18.81
CA CYS A 562 19.02 7.81 18.15
C CYS A 562 19.42 6.56 17.37
N PHE A 563 20.52 6.60 16.61
CA PHE A 563 21.00 5.42 15.90
C PHE A 563 21.54 4.35 16.86
N GLY A 564 22.10 4.71 18.01
CA GLY A 564 22.41 3.74 19.07
C GLY A 564 21.17 3.11 19.72
N ARG A 565 20.02 3.79 19.72
CA ARG A 565 18.76 3.33 20.33
C ARG A 565 17.89 2.50 19.39
N TYR A 566 17.84 2.91 18.12
CA TYR A 566 16.84 2.42 17.17
C TYR A 566 17.39 1.48 16.10
N CYS A 567 18.70 1.43 15.88
CA CYS A 567 19.25 0.50 14.90
C CYS A 567 19.18 -0.95 15.36
N CYS A 568 18.80 -1.85 14.44
CA CYS A 568 18.79 -3.28 14.71
C CYS A 568 20.18 -3.84 15.06
N GLU A 569 21.24 -3.32 14.44
CA GLU A 569 22.64 -3.75 14.67
C GLU A 569 23.33 -3.02 15.85
N GLY A 570 22.55 -2.38 16.73
CA GLY A 570 23.01 -1.46 17.78
C GLY A 570 23.52 -2.10 19.06
#